data_AF-A0A8I0TRD4-F1
#
_entry.id   AF-A0A8I0TRD4-F1
#
_cell.length_a   1.000
_cell.length_b   1.000
_cell.length_c   1.000
_cell.angle_alpha   90.00
_cell.angle_beta   90.00
_cell.angle_gamma   90.00
#
_symmetry.space_group_name_H-M   'P 1'
#
loop_
_entity.id
_entity.type
_entity.pdbx_description
1 polymer ?
#
loop_
_entity_poly.entity_id
_entity_poly.type
_entity_poly.pdbx_seq_one_letter_code
_entity_poly.pdbx_strand_id
1 'polypeptide(L)'
;MDDKPVRVATRPMPLETRLEELIEADPGILGHPLLLIGRQVLTQHGKVVDLLGMDAEGGLHVLELKRDRTPREVVAQVLDYGSWVQELTNDQIRDIYTSYARGKRTGGGVGRGVRSAVRRHSAGSSQFDSRSHHCRE
;
A
#
# COMPACT_ATOMS: atom_id res chain seq x y z
N MET A 1 -7.72 23.63 45.05
CA MET A 1 -6.41 23.31 44.46
C MET A 1 -6.63 23.27 42.95
N ASP A 2 -5.78 23.97 42.21
CA ASP A 2 -6.00 24.50 40.85
C ASP A 2 -6.48 23.49 39.79
N ASP A 3 -7.70 23.69 39.31
CA ASP A 3 -8.22 23.07 38.08
C ASP A 3 -8.34 24.13 36.98
N LYS A 4 -7.22 24.82 36.70
CA LYS A 4 -7.13 25.76 35.58
C LYS A 4 -6.69 24.98 34.35
N PRO A 5 -7.48 24.95 33.26
CA PRO A 5 -7.09 24.24 32.05
C PRO A 5 -5.78 24.83 31.51
N VAL A 6 -4.74 24.01 31.46
CA VAL A 6 -3.45 24.37 30.88
C VAL A 6 -3.53 24.14 29.37
N ARG A 7 -3.24 25.19 28.58
CA ARG A 7 -3.07 25.02 27.13
C ARG A 7 -1.90 24.08 26.87
N VAL A 8 -2.19 22.95 26.26
CA VAL A 8 -1.16 22.05 25.73
C VAL A 8 -0.51 22.75 24.54
N ALA A 9 0.82 22.90 24.58
CA ALA A 9 1.57 23.40 23.45
C ALA A 9 1.40 22.44 22.26
N THR A 10 0.97 22.96 21.12
CA THR A 10 0.91 22.20 19.86
C THR A 10 2.32 21.81 19.46
N ARG A 11 2.66 20.54 19.67
CA ARG A 11 3.87 19.93 19.11
C ARG A 11 3.51 19.33 17.75
N PRO A 12 4.35 19.46 16.72
CA PRO A 12 4.20 18.68 15.49
C PRO A 12 4.40 17.21 15.86
N MET A 13 3.30 16.48 16.06
CA MET A 13 3.32 15.03 16.05
C MET A 13 3.23 14.56 14.59
N PRO A 14 3.94 13.50 14.20
CA PRO A 14 3.66 12.80 12.95
C PRO A 14 2.32 12.10 13.10
N LEU A 15 1.24 12.88 13.00
CA LEU A 15 -0.12 12.41 13.27
C LEU A 15 -0.49 11.27 12.32
N GLU A 16 -0.01 11.33 11.09
CA GLU A 16 -0.25 10.31 10.06
C GLU A 16 0.32 8.96 10.50
N THR A 17 1.60 8.88 10.88
CA THR A 17 2.21 7.62 11.37
C THR A 17 1.50 7.09 12.61
N ARG A 18 1.14 7.97 13.55
CA ARG A 18 0.41 7.56 14.76
C ARG A 18 -1.01 7.07 14.44
N LEU A 19 -1.65 7.66 13.44
CA LEU A 19 -2.96 7.22 12.97
C LEU A 19 -2.86 5.88 12.23
N GLU A 20 -1.81 5.66 11.44
CA GLU A 20 -1.52 4.34 10.86
C GLU A 20 -1.37 3.27 11.94
N GLU A 21 -0.59 3.55 12.98
CA GLU A 21 -0.37 2.63 14.10
C GLU A 21 -1.68 2.30 14.84
N LEU A 22 -2.53 3.32 15.04
CA LEU A 22 -3.82 3.14 15.70
C LEU A 22 -4.77 2.27 14.86
N ILE A 23 -4.89 2.56 13.57
CA ILE A 23 -5.71 1.77 12.63
C ILE A 23 -5.13 0.36 12.49
N GLU A 24 -3.81 0.21 12.52
CA GLU A 24 -3.14 -1.08 12.42
C GLU A 24 -3.34 -1.97 13.66
N ALA A 25 -3.42 -1.35 14.84
CA ALA A 25 -3.70 -2.03 16.10
C ALA A 25 -5.19 -2.40 16.22
N ASP A 26 -6.07 -1.51 15.77
CA ASP A 26 -7.52 -1.72 15.77
C ASP A 26 -8.15 -1.19 14.47
N PRO A 27 -8.33 -2.04 13.45
CA PRO A 27 -9.01 -1.65 12.22
C PRO A 27 -10.49 -1.29 12.44
N GLY A 28 -11.08 -1.70 13.57
CA GLY A 28 -12.48 -1.42 13.90
C GLY A 28 -12.80 0.07 14.02
N ILE A 29 -11.79 0.91 14.27
CA ILE A 29 -11.97 2.37 14.36
C ILE A 29 -12.47 3.00 13.05
N LEU A 30 -12.31 2.30 11.92
CA LEU A 30 -12.76 2.75 10.60
C LEU A 30 -14.28 2.62 10.43
N GLY A 31 -14.98 1.99 11.39
CA GLY A 31 -16.43 1.78 11.36
C GLY A 31 -16.89 0.70 10.38
N HIS A 32 -15.97 0.10 9.61
CA HIS A 32 -16.22 -0.97 8.67
C HIS A 32 -15.17 -2.06 8.87
N PRO A 33 -15.55 -3.34 8.90
CA PRO A 33 -14.60 -4.43 9.11
C PRO A 33 -13.70 -4.56 7.88
N LEU A 34 -12.42 -4.18 8.03
CA LEU A 34 -11.41 -4.36 7.00
C LEU A 34 -10.27 -5.24 7.51
N LEU A 35 -9.90 -6.22 6.71
CA LEU A 35 -8.64 -6.92 6.86
C LEU A 35 -7.53 -6.02 6.30
N LEU A 36 -6.65 -5.53 7.16
CA LEU A 36 -5.44 -4.87 6.68
C LEU A 36 -4.54 -5.88 6.00
N ILE A 37 -4.26 -5.64 4.72
CA ILE A 37 -3.39 -6.48 3.90
C ILE A 37 -2.01 -5.88 3.67
N GLY A 38 -1.84 -4.57 3.88
CA GLY A 38 -0.56 -3.90 3.73
C GLY A 38 -0.51 -2.52 4.38
N ARG A 39 0.72 -2.08 4.65
CA ARG A 39 1.06 -0.75 5.16
C ARG A 39 2.23 -0.19 4.36
N GLN A 40 2.17 1.09 4.01
CA GLN A 40 3.20 1.78 3.22
C GLN A 40 3.53 1.02 1.92
N VAL A 41 2.48 0.66 1.17
CA VAL A 41 2.59 -0.18 -0.03
C VAL A 41 3.06 0.65 -1.21
N LEU A 42 4.21 0.30 -1.77
CA LEU A 42 4.76 0.95 -2.97
C LEU A 42 3.98 0.49 -4.21
N THR A 43 3.39 1.43 -4.93
CA THR A 43 2.69 1.19 -6.19
C THR A 43 3.66 1.16 -7.37
N GLN A 44 3.23 0.59 -8.49
CA GLN A 44 4.01 0.56 -9.73
C GLN A 44 4.36 1.95 -10.29
N HIS A 45 3.57 2.97 -9.92
CA HIS A 45 3.75 4.36 -10.33
C HIS A 45 4.71 5.12 -9.39
N GLY A 46 5.36 4.43 -8.43
CA GLY A 46 6.32 5.02 -7.50
C GLY A 46 5.70 5.82 -6.36
N LYS A 47 4.39 5.71 -6.15
CA LYS A 47 3.68 6.32 -5.01
C LYS A 47 3.54 5.30 -3.88
N VAL A 48 3.33 5.79 -2.66
CA VAL A 48 3.15 4.94 -1.48
C VAL A 48 1.74 5.14 -0.94
N VAL A 49 1.01 4.03 -0.84
CA VAL A 49 -0.29 3.96 -0.16
C VAL A 49 -0.06 3.75 1.33
N ASP A 50 -0.67 4.59 2.18
CA ASP A 50 -0.45 4.51 3.63
C ASP A 50 -0.95 3.17 4.20
N LEU A 51 -2.20 2.78 3.90
CA LEU A 51 -2.77 1.48 4.28
C LEU A 51 -3.59 0.88 3.13
N LEU A 52 -3.52 -0.44 2.99
CA LEU A 52 -4.32 -1.22 2.05
C LEU A 52 -5.13 -2.25 2.82
N GLY A 53 -6.45 -2.23 2.64
CA GLY A 53 -7.40 -3.14 3.28
C GLY A 53 -8.20 -3.97 2.27
N MET A 54 -8.82 -5.03 2.77
CA MET A 54 -9.76 -5.87 2.04
C MET A 54 -11.04 -6.05 2.87
N ASP A 55 -12.20 -5.93 2.23
CA ASP A 55 -13.50 -6.20 2.85
C ASP A 55 -13.87 -7.70 2.79
N ALA A 56 -15.08 -8.05 3.25
CA ALA A 56 -15.55 -9.44 3.28
C ALA A 56 -15.87 -10.00 1.88
N GLU A 57 -16.16 -9.11 0.94
CA GLU A 57 -16.48 -9.40 -0.46
C GLU A 57 -15.22 -9.55 -1.33
N GLY A 58 -14.03 -9.26 -0.77
CA GLY A 58 -12.75 -9.29 -1.48
C GLY A 58 -12.42 -7.98 -2.21
N GLY A 59 -13.22 -6.93 -2.00
CA GLY A 59 -12.96 -5.58 -2.45
C GLY A 59 -11.73 -4.99 -1.78
N LEU A 60 -10.88 -4.33 -2.57
CA LEU A 60 -9.66 -3.68 -2.08
C LEU A 60 -9.91 -2.21 -1.78
N HIS A 61 -9.54 -1.78 -0.58
CA HIS A 61 -9.70 -0.41 -0.10
C HIS A 61 -8.35 0.25 0.15
N VAL A 62 -8.15 1.40 -0.49
CA VAL A 62 -6.96 2.25 -0.32
C VAL A 62 -7.27 3.33 0.70
N LEU A 63 -6.48 3.40 1.77
CA LEU A 63 -6.61 4.39 2.82
C LEU A 63 -5.40 5.32 2.79
N GLU A 64 -5.64 6.60 2.54
CA GLU A 64 -4.65 7.68 2.61
C GLU A 64 -5.02 8.61 3.78
N LEU A 65 -4.07 8.85 4.69
CA LEU A 65 -4.32 9.54 5.96
C LEU A 65 -3.88 11.01 5.95
N LYS A 66 -3.26 11.45 4.84
CA LYS A 66 -2.68 12.79 4.73
C LYS A 66 -3.76 13.87 4.65
N ARG A 67 -3.69 14.84 5.58
CA ARG A 67 -4.70 15.89 5.73
C ARG A 67 -4.46 17.14 4.87
N ASP A 68 -3.22 17.37 4.46
CA ASP A 68 -2.80 18.63 3.85
C ASP A 68 -2.59 18.52 2.34
N ARG A 69 -3.58 17.96 1.62
CA ARG A 69 -3.53 17.82 0.15
C ARG A 69 -4.46 18.79 -0.55
N THR A 70 -4.00 19.34 -1.67
CA THR A 70 -4.87 20.11 -2.56
C THR A 70 -5.90 19.19 -3.24
N PRO A 71 -7.10 19.68 -3.59
CA PRO A 71 -8.11 18.88 -4.28
C PRO A 71 -7.59 18.19 -5.55
N ARG A 72 -6.69 18.87 -6.30
CA ARG A 72 -6.06 18.32 -7.50
C ARG A 72 -5.15 17.13 -7.19
N GLU A 73 -4.40 17.20 -6.10
CA GLU A 73 -3.52 16.12 -5.65
C GLU A 73 -4.29 14.90 -5.16
N VAL A 74 -5.46 15.11 -4.53
CA VAL A 74 -6.36 14.03 -4.10
C VAL A 74 -6.95 13.32 -5.31
N VAL A 75 -7.49 14.04 -6.30
CA VAL A 75 -8.08 13.44 -7.50
C VAL A 75 -7.06 12.63 -8.29
N ALA A 76 -5.87 13.20 -8.54
CA ALA A 76 -4.82 12.50 -9.26
C ALA A 76 -4.39 11.20 -8.53
N GLN A 77 -4.30 11.23 -7.20
CA GLN A 77 -4.00 10.03 -6.43
C GLN A 77 -5.08 8.97 -6.47
N VAL A 78 -6.34 9.36 -6.32
CA VAL A 78 -7.46 8.41 -6.36
C VAL A 78 -7.49 7.68 -7.70
N LEU A 79 -7.24 8.39 -8.80
CA LEU A 79 -7.13 7.79 -10.13
C LEU A 79 -5.91 6.86 -10.25
N ASP A 80 -4.74 7.31 -9.81
CA ASP A 80 -3.51 6.50 -9.86
C ASP A 80 -3.63 5.21 -9.06
N TYR A 81 -4.21 5.29 -7.86
CA TYR A 81 -4.42 4.13 -7.00
C TYR A 81 -5.52 3.22 -7.52
N GLY A 82 -6.64 3.80 -8.00
CA GLY A 82 -7.72 3.03 -8.60
C GLY A 82 -7.27 2.22 -9.81
N SER A 83 -6.46 2.83 -10.70
CA SER A 83 -5.87 2.13 -11.83
C SER A 83 -4.95 0.99 -11.37
N TRP A 84 -4.08 1.25 -10.39
CA TRP A 84 -3.13 0.25 -9.91
C TRP A 84 -3.83 -0.93 -9.21
N VAL A 85 -4.81 -0.68 -8.35
CA VAL A 85 -5.52 -1.73 -7.61
C VAL A 85 -6.28 -2.66 -8.55
N GLN A 86 -6.87 -2.14 -9.63
CA GLN A 86 -7.59 -2.95 -10.62
C GLN A 86 -6.68 -3.90 -11.40
N GLU A 87 -5.39 -3.61 -11.49
CA GLU A 87 -4.40 -4.43 -12.19
C GLU A 87 -3.77 -5.51 -11.30
N LEU A 88 -4.06 -5.51 -9.99
CA LEU A 88 -3.48 -6.49 -9.07
C LEU A 88 -4.09 -7.88 -9.27
N THR A 89 -3.22 -8.85 -9.51
CA THR A 89 -3.57 -10.26 -9.50
C THR A 89 -3.69 -10.80 -8.06
N ASN A 90 -4.45 -11.88 -7.89
CA ASN A 90 -4.55 -12.58 -6.59
C ASN A 90 -3.19 -12.98 -6.02
N ASP A 91 -2.24 -13.37 -6.87
CA ASP A 91 -0.89 -13.72 -6.44
C ASP A 91 -0.13 -12.50 -5.90
N GLN A 92 -0.25 -11.35 -6.55
CA GLN A 92 0.36 -10.10 -6.05
C GLN A 92 -0.27 -9.65 -4.73
N ILE A 93 -1.59 -9.77 -4.59
CA ILE A 93 -2.30 -9.47 -3.33
C ILE A 93 -1.78 -10.38 -2.19
N ARG A 94 -1.64 -11.69 -2.47
CA ARG A 94 -1.07 -12.65 -1.53
C ARG A 94 0.37 -12.29 -1.14
N ASP A 95 1.18 -11.85 -2.10
CA ASP A 95 2.58 -11.47 -1.84
C ASP A 95 2.68 -10.20 -0.98
N ILE A 96 1.81 -9.21 -1.22
CA ILE A 96 1.67 -8.01 -0.38
C ILE A 96 1.33 -8.44 1.06
N TYR A 97 0.29 -9.25 1.23
CA TYR A 97 -0.13 -9.72 2.55
C TYR A 97 0.94 -10.55 3.26
N THR A 98 1.60 -11.45 2.54
CA THR A 98 2.66 -12.30 3.11
C THR A 98 3.83 -11.45 3.62
N SER A 99 4.20 -10.41 2.88
CA SER A 99 5.25 -9.46 3.28
C SER A 99 4.83 -8.68 4.53
N TYR A 100 3.60 -8.19 4.54
CA TYR A 100 3.01 -7.48 5.67
C TYR A 100 2.93 -8.33 6.95
N ALA A 101 2.37 -9.53 6.85
CA ALA A 101 2.20 -10.45 7.98
C ALA A 101 3.55 -10.93 8.56
N ARG A 102 4.57 -11.12 7.71
CA ARG A 102 5.94 -11.40 8.17
C ARG A 102 6.50 -10.25 9.01
N GLY A 103 6.32 -9.01 8.55
CA GLY A 103 6.71 -7.81 9.30
C GLY A 103 6.08 -7.73 10.69
N LYS A 104 4.77 -8.07 10.80
CA LYS A 104 4.07 -8.14 12.10
C LYS A 104 4.66 -9.21 13.02
N ARG A 105 4.96 -10.40 12.51
CA ARG A 105 5.52 -11.51 13.31
C ARG A 105 6.91 -11.22 13.85
N THR A 106 7.70 -10.41 13.16
CA THR A 106 9.03 -9.98 13.60
C THR A 106 9.01 -8.73 14.49
N GLY A 107 7.85 -8.11 14.70
CA GLY A 107 7.64 -6.87 15.47
C GLY A 107 7.80 -6.97 17.00
N GLY A 108 8.54 -7.96 17.49
CA GLY A 108 9.11 -7.98 18.84
C GLY A 108 10.46 -7.26 18.97
N GLY A 109 11.01 -6.70 17.89
CA GLY A 109 12.25 -5.92 17.96
C GLY A 109 12.73 -5.36 16.63
N VAL A 110 12.91 -4.03 16.61
CA VAL A 110 13.76 -3.21 15.73
C VAL A 110 13.50 -3.33 14.22
N GLY A 111 12.91 -2.25 13.68
CA GLY A 111 12.59 -2.07 12.27
C GLY A 111 13.79 -2.12 11.32
N ARG A 112 13.55 -2.77 10.18
CA ARG A 112 14.19 -2.48 8.90
C ARG A 112 13.12 -2.60 7.81
N GLY A 113 12.91 -1.52 7.07
CA GLY A 113 11.93 -1.45 5.98
C GLY A 113 12.14 -2.58 4.99
N VAL A 114 11.15 -3.47 4.90
CA VAL A 114 11.13 -4.54 3.91
C VAL A 114 10.66 -3.89 2.61
N ARG A 115 11.59 -3.62 1.69
CA ARG A 115 11.24 -3.23 0.32
C ARG A 115 10.50 -4.40 -0.31
N SER A 116 9.18 -4.30 -0.45
CA SER A 116 8.39 -5.24 -1.24
C SER A 116 8.79 -5.06 -2.70
N ALA A 117 9.63 -5.95 -3.21
CA ALA A 117 9.90 -6.04 -4.63
C ALA A 117 8.68 -6.70 -5.29
N VAL A 118 7.66 -5.89 -5.62
CA VAL A 118 6.66 -6.27 -6.61
C VAL A 118 7.43 -6.48 -7.91
N ARG A 119 7.60 -7.75 -8.30
CA ARG A 119 8.35 -8.11 -9.50
C ARG A 119 7.60 -7.57 -10.71
N ARG A 120 8.31 -6.81 -11.55
CA ARG A 120 7.84 -6.42 -12.88
C ARG A 120 7.68 -7.69 -13.71
N HIS A 121 6.44 -8.10 -13.99
CA HIS A 121 6.19 -9.01 -15.10
C HIS A 121 6.04 -8.18 -16.36
N SER A 122 7.16 -7.98 -17.05
CA SER A 122 7.14 -7.62 -18.47
C SER A 122 6.50 -8.78 -19.22
N ALA A 123 5.34 -8.56 -19.82
CA ALA A 123 4.75 -9.47 -20.79
C ALA A 123 5.78 -9.76 -21.89
N GLY A 124 6.16 -11.02 -22.03
CA GLY A 124 7.04 -11.48 -23.09
C GLY A 124 6.31 -11.41 -24.43
N SER A 125 6.87 -10.64 -25.36
CA SER A 125 6.50 -10.71 -26.78
C SER A 125 7.06 -11.99 -27.39
N SER A 126 6.17 -12.90 -27.77
CA SER A 126 6.47 -14.15 -28.47
C SER A 126 6.95 -13.91 -29.90
N GLN A 127 7.96 -14.69 -30.29
CA GLN A 127 8.17 -15.31 -31.59
C GLN A 127 8.12 -14.46 -32.87
N PHE A 128 9.29 -14.36 -33.51
CA PHE A 128 9.40 -14.62 -34.94
C PHE A 128 10.76 -15.31 -35.21
N ASP A 129 10.76 -16.64 -35.22
CA ASP A 129 11.86 -17.45 -35.75
C ASP A 129 11.56 -17.71 -37.23
N SER A 130 12.13 -16.90 -38.11
CA SER A 130 12.09 -17.12 -39.54
C SER A 130 13.33 -17.89 -39.97
N ARG A 131 13.21 -19.22 -39.97
CA ARG A 131 14.02 -20.10 -40.82
C ARG A 131 13.78 -19.73 -42.27
N SER A 132 14.81 -19.22 -42.95
CA SER A 132 14.91 -19.31 -44.40
C SER A 132 16.18 -20.05 -44.76
N HIS A 133 15.95 -21.24 -45.31
CA HIS A 133 16.90 -22.02 -46.08
C HIS A 133 17.62 -21.14 -47.12
N HIS A 134 18.94 -21.22 -47.18
CA HIS A 134 19.65 -21.00 -48.43
C HIS A 134 20.56 -22.18 -48.71
N CYS A 135 20.26 -22.85 -49.80
CA CYS A 135 20.94 -23.99 -50.39
C CYS A 135 21.45 -23.51 -51.75
N ARG A 136 22.65 -24.01 -52.14
CA ARG A 136 23.38 -23.87 -53.41
C ARG A 136 24.29 -22.64 -53.51
N GLU A 137 25.49 -22.74 -54.07
CA GLU A 137 26.20 -23.81 -54.81
C GLU A 137 27.71 -23.65 -54.58
#